data_AF-A0A5D3DTX0-F1
#
_entry.id   AF-A0A5D3DTX0-F1
#
_cell.length_a   1.000
_cell.length_b   1.000
_cell.length_c   1.000
_cell.angle_alpha   90.00
_cell.angle_beta   90.00
_cell.angle_gamma   90.00
#
_symmetry.space_group_name_H-M   'P 1'
#
loop_
_entity.id
_entity.type
_entity.pdbx_description
1 polymer ?
#
loop_
_entity_poly.entity_id
_entity_poly.type
_entity_poly.pdbx_seq_one_letter_code
_entity_poly.pdbx_strand_id
1 'polypeptide(L)'
;MEILIKFLDKKGWPQEYLPEQLKEKYLALDWIAVNLVFERRLKTRQLFIYGRPNAQKSLFISLLKEAGLRIYSVGHRKNDFSGANDFYDIWAIDEFTDDSEKYESEQGRNPNTLLVLLDGQEARLDAKYERRLIKKDNLPIVMIGNKLAHQVRKAESPLAKRVIPLRFQTQVSDLDSGRIAATLYRAMCLRAAYYYYAEVEKADPVLR
;
A
#
# COMPACT_ATOMS: atom_id res chain seq x y z
N MET A 1 3.46 11.04 -10.70
CA MET A 1 3.61 10.30 -11.99
C MET A 1 4.87 10.67 -12.75
N GLU A 2 5.27 11.94 -12.83
CA GLU A 2 6.44 12.37 -13.61
C GLU A 2 7.75 11.61 -13.26
N ILE A 3 7.97 11.27 -11.98
CA ILE A 3 9.13 10.48 -11.55
C ILE A 3 9.11 9.07 -12.13
N LEU A 4 7.95 8.40 -12.14
CA LEU A 4 7.79 7.05 -12.69
C LEU A 4 8.03 7.04 -14.21
N ILE A 5 7.53 8.05 -14.92
CA ILE A 5 7.74 8.18 -16.38
C ILE A 5 9.23 8.41 -16.67
N LYS A 6 9.89 9.34 -15.98
CA LYS A 6 11.33 9.57 -16.11
C LYS A 6 12.16 8.32 -15.80
N PHE A 7 11.74 7.53 -14.82
CA PHE A 7 12.37 6.25 -14.51
C PHE A 7 12.22 5.25 -15.67
N LEU A 8 11.03 5.15 -16.26
CA LEU A 8 10.76 4.30 -17.42
C LEU A 8 11.54 4.73 -18.67
N ASP A 9 11.62 6.03 -18.94
CA ASP A 9 12.43 6.58 -20.02
C ASP A 9 13.91 6.17 -19.88
N LYS A 10 14.45 6.29 -18.65
CA LYS A 10 15.84 5.88 -18.36
C LYS A 10 16.05 4.37 -18.51
N LYS A 11 15.02 3.55 -18.25
CA LYS A 11 15.07 2.08 -18.36
C LYS A 11 14.70 1.56 -19.75
N GLY A 12 14.34 2.44 -20.69
CA GLY A 12 13.99 2.07 -22.06
C GLY A 12 12.65 1.33 -22.19
N TRP A 13 11.68 1.64 -21.31
CA TRP A 13 10.32 1.05 -21.36
C TRP A 13 10.30 -0.48 -21.47
N PRO A 14 10.84 -1.18 -20.45
CA PRO A 14 10.93 -2.63 -20.49
C PRO A 14 9.55 -3.30 -20.54
N GLN A 15 9.51 -4.53 -21.04
CA GLN A 15 8.27 -5.29 -21.12
C GLN A 15 7.67 -5.53 -19.72
N GLU A 16 6.37 -5.23 -19.60
CA GLU A 16 5.59 -5.47 -18.39
C GLU A 16 5.60 -6.95 -17.98
N TYR A 17 5.29 -7.23 -16.72
CA TYR A 17 4.99 -8.58 -16.28
C TYR A 17 3.57 -8.96 -16.67
N LEU A 18 3.41 -10.18 -17.16
CA LEU A 18 2.11 -10.83 -17.19
C LEU A 18 1.69 -11.26 -15.76
N PRO A 19 0.38 -11.32 -15.46
CA PRO A 19 -0.11 -11.82 -14.17
C PRO A 19 0.49 -13.17 -13.78
N GLU A 20 0.68 -14.06 -14.74
CA GLU A 20 1.21 -15.41 -14.53
C GLU A 20 2.70 -15.41 -14.16
N GLN A 21 3.44 -14.37 -14.54
CA GLN A 21 4.85 -14.21 -14.20
C GLN A 21 5.02 -13.62 -12.80
N LEU A 22 4.24 -12.59 -12.49
CA LEU A 22 4.38 -11.84 -11.24
C LEU A 22 3.54 -12.40 -10.08
N LYS A 23 2.58 -13.30 -10.39
CA LYS A 23 1.73 -14.02 -9.43
C LYS A 23 1.02 -13.06 -8.47
N GLU A 24 1.08 -13.30 -7.16
CA GLU A 24 0.35 -12.51 -6.16
C GLU A 24 0.83 -11.06 -6.10
N LYS A 25 2.08 -10.78 -6.51
CA LYS A 25 2.63 -9.43 -6.57
C LYS A 25 1.93 -8.57 -7.63
N TYR A 26 1.33 -9.20 -8.65
CA TYR A 26 0.54 -8.48 -9.65
C TYR A 26 -0.70 -7.84 -9.01
N LEU A 27 -1.41 -8.58 -8.17
CA LEU A 27 -2.57 -8.07 -7.43
C LEU A 27 -2.19 -6.94 -6.46
N ALA A 28 -0.99 -7.04 -5.85
CA ALA A 28 -0.46 -5.95 -5.03
C ALA A 28 -0.21 -4.68 -5.87
N LEU A 29 0.39 -4.81 -7.06
CA LEU A 29 0.61 -3.67 -7.96
C LEU A 29 -0.70 -3.06 -8.45
N ASP A 30 -1.66 -3.88 -8.84
CA ASP A 30 -2.96 -3.39 -9.31
C ASP A 30 -3.71 -2.66 -8.19
N TRP A 31 -3.70 -3.18 -6.96
CA TRP A 31 -4.25 -2.47 -5.81
C TRP A 31 -3.54 -1.13 -5.57
N ILE A 32 -2.21 -1.09 -5.66
CA ILE A 32 -1.44 0.15 -5.55
C ILE A 32 -1.84 1.13 -6.67
N ALA A 33 -1.92 0.68 -7.92
CA ALA A 33 -2.31 1.52 -9.06
C ALA A 33 -3.67 2.18 -8.84
N VAL A 34 -4.68 1.42 -8.42
CA VAL A 34 -6.02 1.95 -8.10
C VAL A 34 -5.93 3.05 -7.04
N ASN A 35 -5.17 2.84 -5.97
CA ASN A 35 -5.07 3.80 -4.88
C ASN A 35 -4.20 5.03 -5.21
N LEU A 36 -3.40 4.99 -6.27
CA LEU A 36 -2.61 6.13 -6.75
C LEU A 36 -3.33 6.94 -7.83
N VAL A 37 -4.28 6.34 -8.55
CA VAL A 37 -5.01 7.00 -9.64
C VAL A 37 -6.29 7.68 -9.15
N PHE A 38 -6.97 7.10 -8.16
CA PHE A 38 -8.28 7.59 -7.72
C PHE A 38 -8.24 8.25 -6.35
N GLU A 39 -9.15 9.20 -6.15
CA GLU A 39 -9.41 9.78 -4.84
C GLU A 39 -9.90 8.72 -3.86
N ARG A 40 -9.32 8.71 -2.65
CA ARG A 40 -9.57 7.67 -1.66
C ARG A 40 -10.61 8.13 -0.65
N ARG A 41 -11.73 7.41 -0.59
CA ARG A 41 -12.74 7.59 0.47
C ARG A 41 -12.20 7.09 1.81
N LEU A 42 -12.72 7.66 2.89
CA LEU A 42 -12.47 7.13 4.23
C LEU A 42 -12.92 5.67 4.31
N LYS A 43 -12.23 4.89 5.14
CA LYS A 43 -12.46 3.45 5.34
C LYS A 43 -12.19 2.57 4.11
N THR A 44 -11.55 3.10 3.06
CA THR A 44 -11.00 2.24 2.00
C THR A 44 -10.05 1.22 2.61
N ARG A 45 -10.28 -0.07 2.31
CA ARG A 45 -9.48 -1.15 2.90
C ARG A 45 -8.03 -1.06 2.43
N GLN A 46 -7.11 -1.19 3.38
CA GLN A 46 -5.67 -1.14 3.21
C GLN A 46 -5.12 -2.53 2.84
N LEU A 47 -3.90 -2.62 2.31
CA LEU A 47 -3.31 -3.89 1.92
C LEU A 47 -2.51 -4.51 3.07
N PHE A 48 -2.71 -5.80 3.34
CA PHE A 48 -1.86 -6.56 4.26
C PHE A 48 -1.14 -7.68 3.52
N ILE A 49 0.13 -7.46 3.19
CA ILE A 49 0.99 -8.44 2.55
C ILE A 49 1.59 -9.34 3.63
N TYR A 50 1.31 -10.64 3.55
CA TYR A 50 1.87 -11.61 4.49
C TYR A 50 2.47 -12.83 3.80
N GLY A 51 3.41 -13.50 4.46
CA GLY A 51 4.07 -14.67 3.88
C GLY A 51 5.33 -15.03 4.65
N ARG A 52 5.89 -16.21 4.40
CA ARG A 52 7.12 -16.65 5.08
C ARG A 52 8.26 -15.63 4.93
N PRO A 53 9.27 -15.65 5.82
CA PRO A 53 10.52 -14.93 5.57
C PRO A 53 11.03 -15.25 4.17
N ASN A 54 11.67 -14.27 3.52
CA ASN A 54 12.16 -14.38 2.14
C ASN A 54 11.09 -14.57 1.05
N ALA A 55 9.80 -14.37 1.34
CA ALA A 55 8.74 -14.32 0.31
C ALA A 55 8.76 -13.03 -0.54
N GLN A 56 9.90 -12.33 -0.62
CA GLN A 56 10.11 -11.10 -1.40
C GLN A 56 9.20 -9.91 -1.04
N LYS A 57 8.61 -9.89 0.17
CA LYS A 57 7.71 -8.80 0.61
C LYS A 57 8.43 -7.44 0.69
N SER A 58 9.51 -7.38 1.46
CA SER A 58 10.31 -6.14 1.60
C SER A 58 11.05 -5.79 0.30
N LEU A 59 11.51 -6.80 -0.46
CA LEU A 59 12.10 -6.61 -1.80
C LEU A 59 11.09 -5.96 -2.77
N PHE A 60 9.84 -6.40 -2.76
CA PHE A 60 8.81 -5.82 -3.60
C PHE A 60 8.61 -4.32 -3.30
N ILE A 61 8.59 -3.94 -2.01
CA ILE A 61 8.51 -2.53 -1.60
C ILE A 61 9.77 -1.75 -1.97
N SER A 62 10.96 -2.34 -1.87
CA SER A 62 12.19 -1.65 -2.28
C SER A 62 12.25 -1.41 -3.78
N LEU A 63 11.77 -2.36 -4.60
CA LEU A 63 11.68 -2.19 -6.06
C LEU A 63 10.70 -1.08 -6.45
N LEU A 64 9.58 -0.93 -5.72
CA LEU A 64 8.66 0.18 -5.90
C LEU A 64 9.27 1.54 -5.54
N LYS A 65 10.05 1.59 -4.45
CA LYS A 65 10.83 2.79 -4.10
C LYS A 65 11.83 3.14 -5.20
N GLU A 66 12.54 2.15 -5.73
CA GLU A 66 13.48 2.34 -6.83
C GLU A 66 12.79 2.85 -8.10
N ALA A 67 11.59 2.34 -8.39
CA ALA A 67 10.73 2.79 -9.49
C ALA A 67 10.21 4.24 -9.33
N GLY A 68 10.54 4.91 -8.22
CA GLY A 68 10.26 6.33 -8.01
C GLY A 68 9.04 6.63 -7.14
N LEU A 69 8.46 5.62 -6.48
CA LEU A 69 7.40 5.85 -5.51
C LEU A 69 8.00 6.35 -4.19
N ARG A 70 7.44 7.44 -3.67
CA ARG A 70 7.79 7.97 -2.35
C ARG A 70 7.08 7.13 -1.30
N ILE A 71 7.75 6.10 -0.80
CA ILE A 71 7.19 5.21 0.22
C ILE A 71 7.77 5.56 1.59
N TYR A 72 6.92 6.00 2.50
CA TYR A 72 7.28 6.17 3.91
C TYR A 72 7.32 4.81 4.59
N SER A 73 8.47 4.43 5.13
CA SER A 73 8.55 3.24 5.98
C SER A 73 8.37 3.66 7.43
N VAL A 74 7.28 3.19 8.05
CA VAL A 74 7.05 3.43 9.47
C VAL A 74 8.16 2.71 10.24
N GLY A 75 8.89 3.46 11.07
CA GLY A 75 10.03 2.91 11.80
C GLY A 75 9.65 1.77 12.74
N HIS A 76 10.63 0.91 13.04
CA HIS A 76 10.49 -0.18 14.03
C HIS A 76 10.25 0.35 15.46
N ARG A 77 10.50 1.64 15.70
CA ARG A 77 10.34 2.26 17.01
C ARG A 77 8.88 2.59 17.30
N LYS A 78 8.49 2.33 18.55
CA LYS A 78 7.15 2.50 19.10
C LYS A 78 6.63 3.93 18.92
N ASN A 79 5.45 4.09 18.30
CA ASN A 79 4.77 5.37 18.06
C ASN A 79 5.67 6.49 17.52
N ASP A 80 6.73 6.12 16.79
CA ASP A 80 7.65 7.08 16.23
C ASP A 80 7.32 7.27 14.76
N PHE A 81 6.53 8.31 14.49
CA PHE A 81 6.17 8.74 13.15
C PHE A 81 7.05 9.89 12.67
N SER A 82 8.27 10.03 13.20
CA SER A 82 9.23 11.03 12.72
C SER A 82 9.41 10.95 11.20
N GLY A 83 9.38 12.11 10.55
CA GLY A 83 9.47 12.24 9.11
C GLY A 83 8.20 11.81 8.34
N ALA A 84 7.14 11.32 9.01
CA ALA A 84 5.87 11.07 8.36
C ALA A 84 5.32 12.39 7.81
N ASN A 85 4.85 12.42 6.57
CA ASN A 85 4.17 13.60 6.04
C ASN A 85 3.22 13.19 4.92
N ASP A 86 2.53 14.18 4.37
CA ASP A 86 1.54 13.99 3.32
C ASP A 86 2.18 13.99 1.90
N PHE A 87 3.49 14.18 1.77
CA PHE A 87 4.21 14.12 0.49
C PHE A 87 4.58 12.70 0.04
N TYR A 88 4.19 11.67 0.78
CA TYR A 88 4.43 10.28 0.36
C TYR A 88 3.29 9.76 -0.51
N ASP A 89 3.61 8.84 -1.41
CA ASP A 89 2.61 8.17 -2.24
C ASP A 89 1.98 6.98 -1.49
N ILE A 90 2.76 6.30 -0.64
CA ILE A 90 2.35 5.11 0.13
C ILE A 90 3.03 5.10 1.50
N TRP A 91 2.33 4.57 2.51
CA TRP A 91 2.92 4.20 3.79
C TRP A 91 3.10 2.69 3.90
N ALA A 92 4.32 2.25 4.21
CA ALA A 92 4.65 0.85 4.44
C ALA A 92 4.93 0.62 5.94
N ILE A 93 4.14 -0.23 6.58
CA ILE A 93 4.36 -0.69 7.95
C ILE A 93 5.02 -2.07 7.87
N ASP A 94 6.35 -2.09 7.97
CA ASP A 94 7.10 -3.36 7.98
C ASP A 94 7.02 -4.06 9.34
N GLU A 95 7.24 -5.36 9.36
CA GLU A 95 7.26 -6.21 10.56
C GLU A 95 6.00 -6.13 11.43
N PHE A 96 4.82 -6.01 10.80
CA PHE A 96 3.56 -6.11 11.51
C PHE A 96 3.41 -7.49 12.16
N THR A 97 3.45 -7.52 13.49
CA THR A 97 3.03 -8.65 14.31
C THR A 97 1.70 -8.32 14.98
N ASP A 98 0.83 -9.30 15.04
CA ASP A 98 -0.43 -9.21 15.77
C ASP A 98 -0.23 -9.89 17.11
N ASP A 99 0.32 -9.14 18.06
CA ASP A 99 0.51 -9.63 19.40
C ASP A 99 -0.80 -9.45 20.17
N SER A 100 -1.84 -10.22 19.81
CA SER A 100 -3.18 -10.17 20.42
C SER A 100 -3.20 -10.32 21.95
N GLU A 101 -2.09 -10.75 22.57
CA GLU A 101 -1.90 -10.84 24.03
C GLU A 101 -1.12 -9.67 24.64
N LYS A 102 -0.49 -8.81 23.82
CA LYS A 102 0.31 -7.64 24.24
C LYS A 102 -0.27 -6.29 23.81
N TYR A 103 -1.44 -6.27 23.17
CA TYR A 103 -2.14 -5.02 22.83
C TYR A 103 -2.55 -4.20 24.05
N GLU A 104 -2.56 -4.80 25.25
CA GLU A 104 -2.76 -4.06 26.50
C GLU A 104 -1.47 -3.83 27.31
N SER A 105 -0.42 -4.65 27.17
CA SER A 105 0.71 -4.64 28.13
C SER A 105 2.11 -4.38 27.55
N GLU A 106 2.42 -4.71 26.30
CA GLU A 106 3.83 -4.68 25.85
C GLU A 106 4.11 -4.10 24.46
N GLN A 107 3.13 -4.02 23.54
CA GLN A 107 3.36 -3.44 22.20
C GLN A 107 3.00 -1.95 22.07
N GLY A 108 2.10 -1.43 22.90
CA GLY A 108 1.84 0.01 23.14
C GLY A 108 1.78 0.98 21.95
N ARG A 109 1.50 0.52 20.72
CA ARG A 109 0.78 1.34 19.75
C ARG A 109 -0.63 1.44 20.28
N ASN A 110 -1.15 2.65 20.48
CA ASN A 110 -2.56 2.78 20.84
C ASN A 110 -3.36 2.12 19.70
N PRO A 111 -4.07 1.00 19.95
CA PRO A 111 -4.77 0.28 18.90
C PRO A 111 -5.75 1.20 18.15
N ASN A 112 -6.23 2.26 18.82
CA ASN A 112 -7.04 3.30 18.20
C ASN A 112 -6.28 4.09 17.13
N THR A 113 -5.01 4.43 17.31
CA THR A 113 -4.24 5.21 16.32
C THR A 113 -4.02 4.42 15.03
N LEU A 114 -3.72 3.12 15.12
CA LEU A 114 -3.60 2.29 13.92
C LEU A 114 -4.95 2.19 13.19
N LEU A 115 -6.04 1.94 13.91
CA LEU A 115 -7.37 1.84 13.30
C LEU A 115 -7.82 3.16 12.65
N VAL A 116 -7.53 4.30 13.28
CA VAL A 116 -7.78 5.66 12.74
C VAL A 116 -6.98 5.88 11.46
N LEU A 117 -5.69 5.51 11.45
CA LEU A 117 -4.84 5.58 10.26
C LEU A 117 -5.35 4.69 9.13
N LEU A 118 -5.74 3.45 9.44
CA LEU A 118 -6.29 2.51 8.46
C LEU A 118 -7.66 2.96 7.92
N ASP A 119 -8.43 3.73 8.69
CA ASP A 119 -9.66 4.39 8.23
C ASP A 119 -9.39 5.60 7.34
N GLY A 120 -8.13 6.03 7.21
CA GLY A 120 -7.75 7.20 6.41
C GLY A 120 -8.10 8.54 7.05
N GLN A 121 -8.39 8.55 8.35
CA GLN A 121 -8.76 9.77 9.06
C GLN A 121 -7.55 10.65 9.34
N GLU A 122 -7.80 11.96 9.49
CA GLU A 122 -6.80 12.88 10.03
C GLU A 122 -6.37 12.40 11.43
N ALA A 123 -5.07 12.27 11.62
CA ALA A 123 -4.51 11.73 12.86
C ALA A 123 -3.40 12.63 13.38
N ARG A 124 -3.41 12.85 14.70
CA ARG A 124 -2.29 13.44 15.42
C ARG A 124 -1.32 12.32 15.78
N LEU A 125 -0.10 12.43 15.28
CA LEU A 125 0.95 11.44 15.41
C LEU A 125 2.07 11.97 16.30
N ASP A 126 2.55 11.10 17.17
CA ASP A 126 3.73 11.35 17.96
C ASP A 126 4.98 11.19 17.08
N ALA A 127 5.90 12.15 17.19
CA ALA A 127 7.16 12.15 16.46
C ALA A 127 8.27 12.50 17.45
N LYS A 128 9.39 11.77 17.40
CA LYS A 128 10.53 12.03 18.26
C LYS A 128 11.23 13.31 17.78
N TYR A 129 11.49 14.23 18.71
CA TYR A 129 12.19 15.52 18.45
C TYR A 129 11.47 16.53 17.55
N GLU A 130 10.26 16.22 17.07
CA GLU A 130 9.44 17.13 16.24
C GLU A 130 8.21 17.62 17.01
N ARG A 131 7.71 18.83 16.68
CA ARG A 131 6.38 19.24 17.13
C ARG A 131 5.36 18.27 16.52
N ARG A 132 4.35 17.88 17.31
CA ARG A 132 3.26 16.94 16.95
C ARG A 132 2.92 17.00 15.46
N LEU A 133 2.96 15.84 14.82
CA LEU A 133 2.71 15.72 13.39
C LEU A 133 1.23 15.52 13.14
N ILE A 134 0.64 16.31 12.26
CA ILE A 134 -0.76 16.14 11.84
C ILE A 134 -0.73 15.54 10.45
N LYS A 135 -1.13 14.27 10.35
CA LYS A 135 -1.33 13.60 9.07
C LYS A 135 -2.74 13.92 8.59
N LYS A 136 -2.89 14.58 7.44
CA LYS A 136 -4.20 14.94 6.89
C LYS A 136 -4.64 14.02 5.76
N ASP A 137 -3.70 13.55 4.95
CA ASP A 137 -4.03 12.85 3.73
C ASP A 137 -4.35 11.37 3.99
N ASN A 138 -5.42 10.88 3.37
CA ASN A 138 -5.78 9.48 3.31
C ASN A 138 -4.85 8.73 2.35
N LEU A 139 -3.60 8.51 2.75
CA LEU A 139 -2.58 7.81 1.95
C LEU A 139 -2.72 6.29 2.05
N PRO A 140 -2.46 5.53 0.97
CA PRO A 140 -2.56 4.07 0.99
C PRO A 140 -1.54 3.47 1.94
N ILE A 141 -2.00 2.52 2.75
CA ILE A 141 -1.18 1.81 3.72
C ILE A 141 -0.99 0.37 3.27
N VAL A 142 0.26 -0.07 3.24
CA VAL A 142 0.67 -1.46 3.04
C VAL A 142 1.30 -1.96 4.33
N MET A 143 0.64 -2.90 5.00
CA MET A 143 1.19 -3.61 6.14
C MET A 143 1.92 -4.86 5.66
N ILE A 144 3.04 -5.21 6.28
CA ILE A 144 3.87 -6.36 5.89
C ILE A 144 4.10 -7.23 7.12
N GLY A 145 3.79 -8.52 7.02
CA GLY A 145 3.93 -9.46 8.14
C GLY A 145 4.42 -10.85 7.71
N ASN A 146 4.96 -11.61 8.66
CA ASN A 146 5.42 -12.98 8.38
C ASN A 146 4.30 -14.03 8.43
N LYS A 147 3.20 -13.71 9.13
CA LYS A 147 2.03 -14.59 9.29
C LYS A 147 0.77 -13.76 9.16
N LEU A 148 -0.33 -14.42 8.81
CA LEU A 148 -1.65 -13.80 8.89
C LEU A 148 -1.98 -13.55 10.37
N ALA A 149 -2.09 -12.27 10.70
CA ALA A 149 -2.56 -11.75 11.97
C ALA A 149 -3.84 -12.45 12.45
N HIS A 150 -3.86 -12.86 13.71
CA HIS A 150 -4.97 -13.54 14.36
C HIS A 150 -6.29 -12.72 14.32
N GLN A 151 -6.24 -11.43 14.59
CA GLN A 151 -7.35 -10.48 14.46
C GLN A 151 -7.88 -10.47 13.02
N VAL A 152 -7.02 -10.52 12.00
CA VAL A 152 -7.47 -10.56 10.60
C VAL A 152 -8.21 -11.86 10.26
N ARG A 153 -7.95 -12.96 10.98
CA ARG A 153 -8.70 -14.23 10.83
C ARG A 153 -10.12 -14.15 11.39
N LYS A 154 -10.35 -13.25 12.36
CA LYS A 154 -11.66 -13.01 12.95
C LYS A 154 -12.38 -11.96 12.10
N ALA A 155 -13.27 -12.39 11.21
CA ALA A 155 -13.97 -11.50 10.27
C ALA A 155 -14.63 -10.28 10.94
N GLU A 156 -15.13 -10.45 12.17
CA GLU A 156 -15.76 -9.37 12.93
C GLU A 156 -14.79 -8.37 13.56
N SER A 157 -13.48 -8.67 13.57
CA SER A 157 -12.51 -7.80 14.22
C SER A 157 -12.40 -6.45 13.52
N PRO A 158 -12.12 -5.37 14.28
CA PRO A 158 -11.88 -4.05 13.69
C PRO A 158 -10.78 -4.06 12.63
N LEU A 159 -9.74 -4.88 12.80
CA LEU A 159 -8.63 -4.95 11.85
C LEU A 159 -9.04 -5.68 10.56
N ALA A 160 -9.76 -6.79 10.65
CA ALA A 160 -10.21 -7.56 9.48
C ALA A 160 -11.07 -6.73 8.52
N LYS A 161 -11.93 -5.86 9.07
CA LYS A 161 -12.79 -4.95 8.31
C LYS A 161 -12.01 -3.88 7.53
N ARG A 162 -10.75 -3.61 7.90
CA ARG A 162 -9.92 -2.53 7.34
C ARG A 162 -8.83 -3.01 6.40
N VAL A 163 -8.55 -4.31 6.34
CA VAL A 163 -7.40 -4.82 5.57
C VAL A 163 -7.80 -5.89 4.57
N ILE A 164 -7.13 -5.92 3.43
CA ILE A 164 -7.20 -6.99 2.43
C ILE A 164 -5.96 -7.86 2.62
N PRO A 165 -6.08 -9.09 3.15
CA PRO A 165 -4.94 -9.97 3.31
C PRO A 165 -4.52 -10.56 1.95
N LEU A 166 -3.26 -10.38 1.59
CA LEU A 166 -2.66 -10.92 0.37
C LEU A 166 -1.42 -11.75 0.72
N ARG A 167 -1.47 -13.04 0.41
CA ARG A 167 -0.38 -13.97 0.73
C ARG A 167 0.68 -13.95 -0.36
N PHE A 168 1.89 -13.50 -0.04
CA PHE A 168 3.06 -13.77 -0.88
C PHE A 168 3.60 -15.16 -0.56
N GLN A 169 3.60 -16.01 -1.58
CA GLN A 169 4.08 -17.40 -1.46
C GLN A 169 5.11 -17.73 -2.54
N THR A 170 4.98 -17.18 -3.75
CA THR A 170 5.91 -17.47 -4.83
C THR A 170 7.14 -16.54 -4.78
N GLN A 171 8.32 -17.13 -4.95
CA GLN A 171 9.52 -16.38 -5.29
C GLN A 171 9.62 -16.26 -6.81
N VAL A 172 9.62 -15.02 -7.30
CA VAL A 172 9.80 -14.70 -8.72
C VAL A 172 11.29 -14.46 -8.93
N SER A 173 11.94 -15.27 -9.75
CA SER A 173 13.40 -15.30 -9.91
C SER A 173 13.96 -14.06 -10.60
N ASP A 174 13.19 -13.45 -11.49
CA ASP A 174 13.60 -12.38 -12.40
C ASP A 174 12.91 -11.05 -12.05
N LEU A 175 12.71 -10.75 -10.76
CA LEU A 175 12.16 -9.46 -10.33
C LEU A 175 13.08 -8.30 -10.70
N ASP A 176 12.58 -7.42 -11.54
CA ASP A 176 13.28 -6.25 -12.07
C ASP A 176 12.47 -4.98 -11.77
N SER A 177 13.16 -3.93 -11.32
CA SER A 177 12.54 -2.65 -10.98
C SER A 177 11.92 -1.95 -12.19
N GLY A 178 12.55 -2.08 -13.37
CA GLY A 178 12.04 -1.55 -14.64
C GLY A 178 10.73 -2.21 -15.04
N ARG A 179 10.67 -3.55 -15.04
CA ARG A 179 9.45 -4.29 -15.36
C ARG A 179 8.35 -4.08 -14.32
N ILE A 180 8.69 -3.96 -13.03
CA ILE A 180 7.74 -3.58 -11.97
C ILE A 180 7.15 -2.19 -12.25
N ALA A 181 7.99 -1.20 -12.58
CA ALA A 181 7.58 0.14 -12.93
C ALA A 181 6.64 0.14 -14.16
N ALA A 182 6.98 -0.62 -15.20
CA ALA A 182 6.18 -0.70 -16.42
C ALA A 182 4.82 -1.33 -16.14
N THR A 183 4.79 -2.41 -15.36
CA THR A 183 3.56 -3.10 -14.95
C THR A 183 2.67 -2.18 -14.12
N LEU A 184 3.24 -1.43 -13.17
CA LEU A 184 2.51 -0.46 -12.37
C LEU A 184 1.91 0.65 -13.25
N TYR A 185 2.72 1.24 -14.12
CA TYR A 185 2.28 2.30 -15.03
C TYR A 185 1.13 1.82 -15.92
N ARG A 186 1.24 0.61 -16.49
CA ARG A 186 0.15 0.03 -17.28
C ARG A 186 -1.12 -0.14 -16.46
N ALA A 187 -1.01 -0.71 -15.26
CA ALA A 187 -2.15 -0.88 -14.38
C ALA A 187 -2.82 0.47 -14.12
N MET A 188 -2.05 1.53 -13.86
CA MET A 188 -2.59 2.89 -13.70
C MET A 188 -3.34 3.36 -14.94
N CYS A 189 -2.76 3.21 -16.14
CA CYS A 189 -3.41 3.60 -17.40
C CYS A 189 -4.70 2.81 -17.66
N LEU A 190 -4.69 1.50 -17.45
CA LEU A 190 -5.86 0.64 -17.63
C LEU A 190 -6.99 1.03 -16.69
N ARG A 191 -6.66 1.32 -15.42
CA ARG A 191 -7.64 1.76 -14.43
C ARG A 191 -8.22 3.12 -14.77
N ALA A 192 -7.38 4.10 -15.12
CA ALA A 192 -7.82 5.41 -15.57
C ALA A 192 -8.74 5.33 -16.80
N ALA A 193 -8.36 4.53 -17.80
CA ALA A 193 -9.17 4.32 -19.01
C ALA A 193 -10.52 3.67 -18.69
N TYR A 194 -10.53 2.59 -17.90
CA TYR A 194 -11.77 1.93 -17.49
C TYR A 194 -12.73 2.89 -16.79
N TYR A 195 -12.23 3.74 -15.89
CA TYR A 195 -13.05 4.74 -15.21
C TYR A 195 -13.61 5.79 -16.18
N TYR A 196 -12.78 6.28 -17.10
CA TYR A 196 -13.23 7.21 -18.13
C TYR A 196 -14.39 6.61 -18.95
N TYR A 197 -14.26 5.38 -19.45
CA TYR A 197 -15.35 4.73 -20.20
C TYR A 197 -16.59 4.48 -19.33
N ALA A 198 -16.40 4.01 -18.09
CA ALA A 198 -17.52 3.68 -17.20
C ALA A 198 -18.34 4.90 -16.72
N GLU A 199 -17.73 6.08 -16.66
CA GLU A 199 -18.39 7.33 -16.24
C GLU A 199 -18.86 8.17 -17.43
N VAL A 200 -18.11 8.23 -18.52
CA VAL A 200 -18.43 9.08 -19.69
C VAL A 200 -19.48 8.44 -20.60
N GLU A 201 -19.53 7.11 -20.74
CA GLU A 201 -20.64 6.44 -21.46
C GLU A 201 -21.94 6.39 -20.65
N LYS A 202 -21.90 6.75 -19.35
CA LYS A 202 -23.09 7.02 -18.54
C LYS A 202 -23.55 8.49 -18.63
N ALA A 203 -23.23 9.17 -19.72
CA ALA A 203 -23.87 10.43 -20.07
C ALA A 203 -25.39 10.20 -20.23
N ASP A 204 -26.11 10.66 -19.21
CA ASP A 204 -27.52 11.07 -19.13
C ASP A 204 -28.49 10.59 -20.24
N PRO A 205 -29.52 9.77 -19.93
CA PRO A 205 -30.57 9.41 -20.90
C PRO A 205 -31.46 10.61 -21.31
N VAL A 206 -31.24 11.81 -20.78
CA VAL A 206 -32.01 13.02 -21.09
C VAL A 206 -31.52 13.76 -22.35
N LEU A 207 -30.45 13.30 -23.00
CA LEU A 207 -29.96 13.84 -24.28
C LEU A 207 -29.96 12.82 -25.42
N ARG A 208 -31.01 11.98 -25.51
CA ARG A 208 -31.36 11.23 -26.73
C ARG A 208 -32.81 11.45 -27.11
#